data_AF-A0A954W7D2-F1
#
_entry.id   AF-A0A954W7D2-F1
#
_cell.length_a   1.000
_cell.length_b   1.000
_cell.length_c   1.000
_cell.angle_alpha   90.00
_cell.angle_beta   90.00
_cell.angle_gamma   90.00
#
_symmetry.space_group_name_H-M   'P 1'
#
loop_
_entity.id
_entity.type
_entity.pdbx_description
1 polymer ?
#
loop_
_entity_poly.entity_id
_entity_poly.type
_entity_poly.pdbx_seq_one_letter_code
_entity_poly.pdbx_strand_id
1 'polypeptide(L)'
;VHNILFNSRPGLWISANLYEPVTDDKSHVAERTRPGILICHSHHTPKTHGELQDMGQMWASRGCVVLVMDQIGHGERQTHAFASEEDFPQSFRVSRQDYYFRYDNGIQFHLAGESLIGQIVYDLRRGVDLLLSRPDVDPQKIVLLGSVAGGGDPVAVTAALDKRIKVVAPFNFGGPQPETRFPLPADAELAFNYLGGGSWESTRNLRRSAADGFAPWAIVGSVAPRGLIYAHEFAWDREHDPVWRRLQQIYAWHSDSDVSNDTTRLDWVHGYGNVRLSSQEASHCTHIGRHHRERIHQALQRWCGINNVVDDGNWPRRDTKELLAWTEAMRAELHPQPLHAVLLDAANTKRLS
;
A
#
# COMPACT_ATOMS: atom_id res chain seq x y z
N VAL A 1 4.67 19.83 -3.05
CA VAL A 1 5.10 18.46 -3.37
C VAL A 1 6.58 18.50 -3.72
N HIS A 2 7.36 17.57 -3.19
CA HIS A 2 8.78 17.39 -3.49
C HIS A 2 8.97 16.01 -4.12
N ASN A 3 9.74 15.95 -5.20
CA ASN A 3 10.12 14.67 -5.81
C ASN A 3 11.45 14.28 -5.19
N ILE A 4 11.49 13.13 -4.53
CA ILE A 4 12.63 12.72 -3.72
C ILE A 4 13.13 11.35 -4.15
N LEU A 5 14.43 11.16 -3.99
CA LEU A 5 15.11 9.88 -4.09
C LEU A 5 15.69 9.55 -2.72
N PHE A 6 15.50 8.32 -2.26
CA PHE A 6 16.17 7.83 -1.07
C PHE A 6 16.51 6.36 -1.21
N ASN A 7 17.56 5.94 -0.50
CA ASN A 7 18.12 4.62 -0.68
C ASN A 7 17.18 3.55 -0.09
N SER A 8 16.85 2.55 -0.90
CA SER A 8 16.32 1.28 -0.38
C SER A 8 17.48 0.47 0.18
N ARG A 9 18.32 -0.01 -0.73
CA ARG A 9 19.51 -0.82 -0.50
C ARG A 9 20.64 -0.26 -1.36
N PRO A 10 21.91 -0.62 -1.11
CA PRO A 10 22.99 -0.27 -2.02
C PRO A 10 22.62 -0.58 -3.48
N GLY A 11 22.76 0.42 -4.36
CA GLY A 11 22.40 0.31 -5.78
C GLY A 11 20.90 0.49 -6.11
N LEU A 12 19.97 0.28 -5.17
CA LEU A 12 18.52 0.44 -5.39
C LEU A 12 17.96 1.67 -4.67
N TRP A 13 17.31 2.53 -5.45
CA TRP A 13 16.72 3.77 -4.99
C TRP A 13 15.19 3.75 -5.11
N ILE A 14 14.54 4.44 -4.19
CA ILE A 14 13.10 4.66 -4.16
C ILE A 14 12.85 6.09 -4.64
N SER A 15 12.11 6.22 -5.75
CA SER A 15 11.51 7.47 -6.19
C SER A 15 10.17 7.68 -5.49
N ALA A 16 9.93 8.89 -5.01
CA ALA A 16 8.69 9.23 -4.32
C ALA A 16 8.25 10.67 -4.52
N ASN A 17 6.95 10.91 -4.37
CA ASN A 17 6.37 12.23 -4.23
C ASN A 17 6.01 12.44 -2.74
N LEU A 18 6.63 13.45 -2.14
CA LEU A 18 6.40 13.89 -0.77
C LEU A 18 5.50 15.13 -0.78
N TYR A 19 4.28 15.00 -0.29
CA TYR A 19 3.33 16.09 -0.13
C TYR A 19 3.42 16.60 1.30
N GLU A 20 3.77 17.87 1.44
CA GLU A 20 3.94 18.53 2.73
C GLU A 20 2.88 19.62 2.87
N PRO A 21 2.38 19.87 4.10
CA PRO A 21 1.47 20.98 4.35
C PRO A 21 2.17 22.30 4.05
N VAL A 22 1.50 23.16 3.29
CA VAL A 22 1.92 24.56 3.15
C VAL A 22 1.56 25.27 4.44
N THR A 23 2.56 25.71 5.20
CA THR A 23 2.35 26.56 6.38
C THR A 23 3.18 27.81 6.23
N ASP A 24 2.55 28.97 6.42
CA ASP A 24 3.23 30.26 6.47
C ASP A 24 3.94 30.46 7.82
N ASP A 25 3.54 29.69 8.84
CA ASP A 25 4.10 29.73 10.18
C ASP A 25 5.13 28.61 10.39
N LYS A 26 6.40 28.96 10.20
CA LYS A 26 7.53 28.05 10.44
C LYS A 26 7.91 27.92 11.92
N SER A 27 7.30 28.69 12.82
CA SER A 27 7.67 28.70 14.25
C SER A 27 7.33 27.38 14.97
N HIS A 28 6.36 26.62 14.44
CA HIS A 28 5.89 25.35 15.00
C HIS A 28 6.41 24.09 14.27
N VAL A 29 7.32 24.21 13.29
CA VAL A 29 7.89 23.03 12.56
C VAL A 29 8.71 22.12 13.50
N ALA A 30 9.11 22.62 14.67
CA ALA A 30 9.83 21.84 15.68
C ALA A 30 8.92 20.92 16.52
N GLU A 31 7.59 21.08 16.48
CA GLU A 31 6.68 20.25 17.27
C GLU A 31 6.29 18.99 16.48
N ARG A 32 6.75 17.81 16.93
CA ARG A 32 6.43 16.46 16.41
C ARG A 32 4.93 16.14 16.55
N THR A 33 4.10 16.78 15.74
CA THR A 33 2.65 16.78 15.90
C THR A 33 1.92 16.24 14.68
N ARG A 34 2.58 16.24 13.51
CA ARG A 34 1.96 15.95 12.23
C ARG A 34 1.81 14.44 11.99
N PRO A 35 0.63 13.96 11.57
CA PRO A 35 0.48 12.61 11.07
C PRO A 35 1.35 12.37 9.83
N GLY A 36 2.00 11.22 9.78
CA GLY A 36 2.71 10.72 8.61
C GLY A 36 1.86 9.68 7.89
N ILE A 37 1.57 9.88 6.61
CA ILE A 37 0.80 8.94 5.79
C ILE A 37 1.70 8.38 4.70
N LEU A 38 1.81 7.06 4.64
CA LEU A 38 2.49 6.36 3.56
C LEU A 38 1.47 5.62 2.70
N ILE A 39 1.52 5.82 1.39
CA ILE A 39 0.60 5.20 0.43
C ILE A 39 1.37 4.19 -0.43
N CYS A 40 0.97 2.93 -0.34
CA CYS A 40 1.36 1.90 -1.29
C CYS A 40 0.39 1.94 -2.47
N HIS A 41 0.86 2.44 -3.62
CA HIS A 41 0.04 2.60 -4.81
C HIS A 41 -0.38 1.26 -5.40
N SER A 42 -1.25 1.30 -6.40
CA SER A 42 -1.72 0.10 -7.09
C SER A 42 -0.72 -0.36 -8.12
N HIS A 43 -0.60 -1.67 -8.33
CA HIS A 43 0.26 -2.21 -9.40
C HIS A 43 -0.21 -1.87 -10.82
N HIS A 44 -1.26 -1.05 -11.00
CA HIS A 44 -1.73 -0.62 -12.32
C HIS A 44 -1.10 0.69 -12.79
N THR A 45 -0.66 1.56 -11.87
CA THR A 45 -0.18 2.91 -12.22
C THR A 45 0.89 3.40 -11.23
N PRO A 46 1.83 4.25 -11.67
CA PRO A 46 2.92 4.74 -10.83
C PRO A 46 2.48 5.84 -9.85
N LYS A 47 3.41 6.30 -9.00
CA LYS A 47 3.18 7.37 -8.03
C LYS A 47 2.58 8.67 -8.59
N THR A 48 2.75 8.92 -9.89
CA THR A 48 2.32 10.16 -10.58
C THR A 48 0.83 10.16 -10.93
N HIS A 49 0.12 9.05 -10.74
CA HIS A 49 -1.29 8.92 -11.10
C HIS A 49 -2.18 9.95 -10.37
N GLY A 50 -3.17 10.50 -11.08
CA GLY A 50 -3.98 11.61 -10.59
C GLY A 50 -4.68 11.36 -9.25
N GLU A 51 -5.22 10.16 -9.03
CA GLU A 51 -5.88 9.83 -7.75
C GLU A 51 -4.90 9.85 -6.56
N LEU A 52 -3.62 9.48 -6.77
CA LEU A 52 -2.59 9.58 -5.73
C LEU A 52 -2.20 11.05 -5.46
N GLN A 53 -2.21 11.89 -6.50
CA GLN A 53 -1.99 13.32 -6.33
C GLN A 53 -3.12 13.94 -5.50
N ASP A 54 -4.37 13.59 -5.78
CA ASP A 54 -5.52 14.08 -5.02
C ASP A 54 -5.38 13.66 -3.55
N MET A 55 -5.07 12.39 -3.29
CA MET A 55 -4.84 11.85 -1.95
C MET A 55 -3.70 12.59 -1.22
N GLY A 56 -2.56 12.77 -1.90
CA GLY A 56 -1.40 13.47 -1.36
C GLY A 56 -1.72 14.92 -0.99
N GLN A 57 -2.34 15.66 -1.91
CA GLN A 57 -2.71 17.06 -1.71
C GLN A 57 -3.78 17.22 -0.61
N MET A 58 -4.80 16.36 -0.64
CA MET A 58 -5.92 16.40 0.29
C MET A 58 -5.45 16.25 1.74
N TRP A 59 -4.68 15.21 2.07
CA TRP A 59 -4.21 15.03 3.44
C TRP A 59 -3.11 16.03 3.82
N ALA A 60 -2.26 16.45 2.88
CA ALA A 60 -1.28 17.51 3.12
C ALA A 60 -1.95 18.85 3.46
N SER A 61 -3.08 19.19 2.81
CA SER A 61 -3.87 20.39 3.14
C SER A 61 -4.44 20.37 4.56
N ARG A 62 -4.45 19.21 5.23
CA ARG A 62 -4.92 19.00 6.60
C ARG A 62 -3.81 18.71 7.59
N GLY A 63 -2.58 19.13 7.26
CA GLY A 63 -1.45 19.07 8.18
C GLY A 63 -0.70 17.74 8.21
N CYS A 64 -1.00 16.80 7.31
CA CYS A 64 -0.29 15.53 7.22
C CYS A 64 0.95 15.64 6.33
N VAL A 65 1.99 14.86 6.63
CA VAL A 65 3.08 14.61 5.68
C VAL A 65 2.73 13.32 4.92
N VAL A 66 2.55 13.39 3.61
CA VAL A 66 2.11 12.26 2.79
C VAL A 66 3.21 11.81 1.84
N LEU A 67 3.56 10.54 1.87
CA LEU A 67 4.58 9.94 1.03
C LEU A 67 3.95 8.91 0.08
N VAL A 68 4.09 9.14 -1.22
CA VAL A 68 3.69 8.21 -2.29
C VAL A 68 4.96 7.73 -2.98
N MET A 69 5.28 6.44 -2.87
CA MET A 69 6.53 5.88 -3.38
C MET A 69 6.26 4.94 -4.55
N ASP A 70 7.11 4.93 -5.57
CA ASP A 70 7.06 3.88 -6.58
C ASP A 70 7.42 2.52 -5.96
N GLN A 71 6.57 1.53 -6.21
CA GLN A 71 6.90 0.13 -5.96
C GLN A 71 8.05 -0.32 -6.88
N ILE A 72 8.82 -1.31 -6.42
CA ILE A 72 9.87 -1.90 -7.25
C ILE A 72 9.28 -2.51 -8.52
N GLY A 73 9.87 -2.21 -9.67
CA GLY A 73 9.34 -2.64 -10.97
C GLY A 73 8.27 -1.72 -11.57
N HIS A 74 7.91 -0.61 -10.89
CA HIS A 74 6.85 0.30 -11.33
C HIS A 74 7.36 1.74 -11.48
N GLY A 75 6.83 2.47 -12.45
CA GLY A 75 7.14 3.88 -12.67
C GLY A 75 8.62 4.11 -12.92
N GLU A 76 9.23 5.00 -12.13
CA GLU A 76 10.66 5.30 -12.23
C GLU A 76 11.58 4.15 -11.79
N ARG A 77 10.99 3.05 -11.28
CA ARG A 77 11.68 1.84 -10.85
C ARG A 77 11.39 0.64 -11.77
N GLN A 78 10.90 0.89 -12.99
CA GLN A 78 10.72 -0.15 -14.01
C GLN A 78 12.02 -0.93 -14.26
N THR A 79 11.88 -2.23 -14.53
CA THR A 79 13.00 -3.17 -14.72
C THR A 79 12.99 -3.85 -16.09
N HIS A 80 12.06 -3.44 -16.96
CA HIS A 80 11.97 -3.88 -18.35
C HIS A 80 12.53 -2.80 -19.30
N ALA A 81 12.90 -3.21 -20.51
CA ALA A 81 13.63 -2.36 -21.47
C ALA A 81 12.72 -1.62 -22.47
N PHE A 82 11.39 -1.77 -22.38
CA PHE A 82 10.47 -1.36 -23.43
C PHE A 82 9.39 -0.43 -22.86
N ALA A 83 9.62 0.88 -22.98
CA ALA A 83 8.72 1.90 -22.43
C ALA A 83 7.65 2.35 -23.44
N SER A 84 7.95 2.24 -24.73
CA SER A 84 7.14 2.74 -25.84
C SER A 84 7.09 1.73 -27.00
N GLU A 85 6.21 1.99 -27.99
CA GLU A 85 6.13 1.17 -29.22
C GLU A 85 7.42 1.25 -30.04
N GLU A 86 8.13 2.39 -29.96
CA GLU A 86 9.43 2.59 -30.61
C GLU A 86 10.50 1.65 -30.07
N ASP A 87 10.38 1.23 -28.79
CA ASP A 87 11.33 0.33 -28.14
C ASP A 87 11.13 -1.14 -28.53
N PHE A 88 10.01 -1.50 -29.19
CA PHE A 88 9.66 -2.90 -29.45
C PHE A 88 9.25 -3.17 -30.91
N PRO A 89 10.09 -3.88 -31.69
CA PRO A 89 9.89 -4.05 -33.14
C PRO A 89 8.79 -5.06 -33.54
N GLN A 90 8.04 -5.62 -32.60
CA GLN A 90 6.98 -6.60 -32.85
C GLN A 90 5.61 -6.05 -32.43
N SER A 91 4.52 -6.69 -32.88
CA SER A 91 3.16 -6.33 -32.46
C SER A 91 2.98 -6.53 -30.94
N PHE A 92 3.07 -5.44 -30.19
CA PHE A 92 3.10 -5.45 -28.74
C PHE A 92 2.16 -4.39 -28.17
N ARG A 93 1.35 -4.78 -27.19
CA ARG A 93 0.44 -3.86 -26.51
C ARG A 93 1.19 -3.12 -25.42
N VAL A 94 1.83 -2.00 -25.77
CA VAL A 94 2.43 -1.07 -24.80
C VAL A 94 1.32 -0.37 -24.02
N SER A 95 0.94 -0.91 -22.86
CA SER A 95 -0.03 -0.22 -21.99
C SER A 95 0.23 -0.40 -20.52
N ARG A 96 0.60 -1.62 -20.10
CA ARG A 96 0.71 -2.02 -18.68
C ARG A 96 1.97 -2.84 -18.41
N GLN A 97 3.12 -2.42 -18.92
CA GLN A 97 4.34 -3.23 -18.83
C GLN A 97 4.82 -3.43 -17.41
N ASP A 98 4.85 -2.38 -16.59
CA ASP A 98 5.19 -2.48 -15.17
C ASP A 98 4.32 -3.53 -14.44
N TYR A 99 3.01 -3.53 -14.75
CA TYR A 99 2.05 -4.48 -14.20
C TYR A 99 2.38 -5.92 -14.60
N TYR A 100 2.63 -6.19 -15.89
CA TYR A 100 2.95 -7.56 -16.35
C TYR A 100 4.32 -8.03 -15.84
N PHE A 101 5.32 -7.15 -15.89
CA PHE A 101 6.70 -7.46 -15.52
C PHE A 101 6.88 -7.65 -14.01
N ARG A 102 5.88 -7.26 -13.21
CA ARG A 102 5.82 -7.59 -11.79
C ARG A 102 5.94 -9.10 -11.54
N TYR A 103 5.37 -9.96 -12.41
CA TYR A 103 5.55 -11.41 -12.30
C TYR A 103 7.01 -11.83 -12.47
N ASP A 104 7.67 -11.28 -13.48
CA ASP A 104 9.07 -11.57 -13.79
C ASP A 104 9.98 -11.12 -12.65
N ASN A 105 9.71 -9.94 -12.07
CA ASN A 105 10.38 -9.50 -10.84
C ASN A 105 10.18 -10.52 -9.71
N GLY A 106 8.96 -11.01 -9.52
CA GLY A 106 8.63 -12.08 -8.57
C GLY A 106 9.50 -13.33 -8.75
N ILE A 107 9.62 -13.82 -9.98
CA ILE A 107 10.46 -14.98 -10.32
C ILE A 107 11.95 -14.67 -10.08
N GLN A 108 12.44 -13.52 -10.53
CA GLN A 108 13.84 -13.13 -10.35
C GLN A 108 14.22 -13.07 -8.87
N PHE A 109 13.40 -12.45 -8.03
CA PHE A 109 13.61 -12.45 -6.58
C PHE A 109 13.56 -13.86 -6.01
N HIS A 110 12.60 -14.69 -6.44
CA HIS A 110 12.49 -16.07 -5.97
C HIS A 110 13.76 -16.87 -6.25
N LEU A 111 14.30 -16.78 -7.47
CA LEU A 111 15.55 -17.44 -7.88
C LEU A 111 16.76 -16.94 -7.08
N ALA A 112 16.78 -15.68 -6.66
CA ALA A 112 17.81 -15.10 -5.79
C ALA A 112 17.63 -15.48 -4.29
N GLY A 113 16.67 -16.34 -3.96
CA GLY A 113 16.34 -16.69 -2.58
C GLY A 113 15.74 -15.52 -1.80
N GLU A 114 15.04 -14.62 -2.48
CA GLU A 114 14.30 -13.49 -1.95
C GLU A 114 12.82 -13.58 -2.36
N SER A 115 12.03 -12.54 -2.10
CA SER A 115 10.65 -12.46 -2.57
C SER A 115 10.30 -11.02 -2.92
N LEU A 116 9.44 -10.84 -3.93
CA LEU A 116 8.95 -9.52 -4.31
C LEU A 116 8.25 -8.81 -3.15
N ILE A 117 7.36 -9.53 -2.43
CA ILE A 117 6.70 -8.99 -1.24
C ILE A 117 7.72 -8.54 -0.17
N GLY A 118 8.80 -9.31 0.04
CA GLY A 118 9.86 -8.95 0.97
C GLY A 118 10.59 -7.66 0.57
N GLN A 119 10.79 -7.42 -0.73
CA GLN A 119 11.36 -6.15 -1.20
C GLN A 119 10.40 -4.99 -1.00
N ILE A 120 9.13 -5.14 -1.37
CA ILE A 120 8.15 -4.07 -1.20
C ILE A 120 7.99 -3.74 0.29
N VAL A 121 7.92 -4.74 1.16
CA VAL A 121 7.89 -4.54 2.63
C VAL A 121 9.12 -3.77 3.11
N TYR A 122 10.30 -4.16 2.62
CA TYR A 122 11.54 -3.48 2.98
C TYR A 122 11.51 -2.00 2.54
N ASP A 123 11.07 -1.71 1.31
CA ASP A 123 10.89 -0.34 0.81
C ASP A 123 9.85 0.45 1.61
N LEU A 124 8.73 -0.18 1.99
CA LEU A 124 7.71 0.43 2.83
C LEU A 124 8.27 0.82 4.20
N ARG A 125 9.10 -0.04 4.81
CA ARG A 125 9.80 0.28 6.06
C ARG A 125 10.81 1.42 5.88
N ARG A 126 11.48 1.51 4.73
CA ARG A 126 12.32 2.68 4.39
C ARG A 126 11.51 3.97 4.28
N GLY A 127 10.31 3.91 3.72
CA GLY A 127 9.37 5.03 3.72
C GLY A 127 8.94 5.47 5.13
N VAL A 128 8.67 4.51 6.02
CA VAL A 128 8.40 4.79 7.44
C VAL A 128 9.61 5.47 8.11
N ASP A 129 10.83 5.00 7.85
CA ASP A 129 12.03 5.64 8.36
C ASP A 129 12.19 7.08 7.88
N LEU A 130 11.90 7.36 6.61
CA LEU A 130 11.94 8.72 6.06
C LEU A 130 10.91 9.64 6.74
N LEU A 131 9.69 9.16 6.95
CA LEU A 131 8.68 9.92 7.68
C LEU A 131 9.16 10.21 9.12
N LEU A 132 9.70 9.21 9.81
CA LEU A 132 10.15 9.32 11.21
C LEU A 132 11.46 10.10 11.38
N SER A 133 12.27 10.26 10.33
CA SER A 133 13.46 11.10 10.38
C SER A 133 13.12 12.59 10.41
N ARG A 134 11.88 12.95 10.06
CA ARG A 134 11.45 14.35 10.08
C ARG A 134 11.13 14.83 11.50
N PRO A 135 11.55 16.04 11.86
CA PRO A 135 11.29 16.59 13.20
C PRO A 135 9.84 17.03 13.44
N ASP A 136 9.01 17.14 12.40
CA ASP A 136 7.61 17.58 12.50
C ASP A 136 6.61 16.40 12.54
N VAL A 137 7.06 15.17 12.23
CA VAL A 137 6.20 13.97 12.20
C VAL A 137 6.08 13.33 13.58
N ASP A 138 4.85 13.04 13.99
CA ASP A 138 4.52 12.35 15.23
C ASP A 138 4.65 10.82 15.06
N PRO A 139 5.56 10.15 15.79
CA PRO A 139 5.72 8.69 15.73
C PRO A 139 4.50 7.91 16.21
N GLN A 140 3.54 8.54 16.90
CA GLN A 140 2.28 7.94 17.31
C GLN A 140 1.15 8.07 16.27
N LYS A 141 1.43 8.68 15.10
CA LYS A 141 0.44 8.94 14.05
C LYS A 141 0.94 8.53 12.66
N ILE A 142 1.60 7.38 12.57
CA ILE A 142 2.00 6.79 11.28
C ILE A 142 0.86 5.94 10.71
N VAL A 143 0.38 6.32 9.53
CA VAL A 143 -0.70 5.66 8.79
C VAL A 143 -0.13 5.01 7.54
N LEU A 144 -0.48 3.76 7.29
CA LEU A 144 -0.11 3.03 6.09
C LEU A 144 -1.37 2.63 5.29
N LEU A 145 -1.50 3.13 4.06
CA LEU A 145 -2.66 2.88 3.20
C LEU A 145 -2.26 2.03 2.00
N GLY A 146 -2.97 0.94 1.75
CA GLY A 146 -2.76 0.05 0.61
C GLY A 146 -3.87 0.22 -0.41
N SER A 147 -3.50 0.44 -1.67
CA SER A 147 -4.44 0.53 -2.79
C SER A 147 -5.22 -0.78 -3.03
N VAL A 148 -6.38 -0.66 -3.69
CA VAL A 148 -7.32 -1.76 -3.98
C VAL A 148 -6.72 -2.95 -4.75
N ALA A 149 -5.69 -2.69 -5.57
CA ALA A 149 -5.01 -3.71 -6.35
C ALA A 149 -3.49 -3.65 -6.14
N GLY A 150 -2.87 -4.72 -5.64
CA GLY A 150 -1.41 -4.82 -5.45
C GLY A 150 -0.80 -3.91 -4.38
N GLY A 151 -1.62 -3.19 -3.60
CA GLY A 151 -1.18 -2.35 -2.48
C GLY A 151 -1.57 -2.91 -1.11
N GLY A 152 -2.73 -3.57 -0.99
CA GLY A 152 -3.26 -4.08 0.28
C GLY A 152 -2.42 -5.15 0.96
N ASP A 153 -1.92 -6.11 0.19
CA ASP A 153 -1.06 -7.20 0.67
C ASP A 153 0.30 -6.70 1.17
N PRO A 154 1.07 -5.87 0.42
CA PRO A 154 2.27 -5.22 0.96
C PRO A 154 2.05 -4.49 2.28
N VAL A 155 0.97 -3.71 2.41
CA VAL A 155 0.78 -2.92 3.63
C VAL A 155 0.36 -3.77 4.82
N ALA A 156 -0.43 -4.83 4.61
CA ALA A 156 -0.79 -5.77 5.66
C ALA A 156 0.45 -6.48 6.22
N VAL A 157 1.30 -7.02 5.33
CA VAL A 157 2.55 -7.70 5.72
C VAL A 157 3.52 -6.71 6.37
N THR A 158 3.63 -5.49 5.85
CA THR A 158 4.48 -4.46 6.46
C THR A 158 3.98 -4.09 7.85
N ALA A 159 2.68 -3.88 8.03
CA ALA A 159 2.12 -3.55 9.34
C ALA A 159 2.32 -4.67 10.35
N ALA A 160 2.24 -5.95 9.94
CA ALA A 160 2.56 -7.09 10.80
C ALA A 160 4.04 -7.09 11.26
N LEU A 161 4.96 -6.67 10.40
CA LEU A 161 6.41 -6.69 10.65
C LEU A 161 6.95 -5.38 11.27
N ASP A 162 6.22 -4.28 11.20
CA ASP A 162 6.66 -2.98 11.69
C ASP A 162 5.62 -2.33 12.62
N LYS A 163 5.93 -2.37 13.92
CA LYS A 163 5.07 -1.86 15.00
C LYS A 163 5.00 -0.32 15.05
N ARG A 164 5.82 0.39 14.28
CA ARG A 164 5.80 1.86 14.21
C ARG A 164 4.57 2.37 13.46
N ILE A 165 4.02 1.58 12.54
CA ILE A 165 2.75 1.85 11.88
C ILE A 165 1.63 1.75 12.92
N LYS A 166 0.83 2.81 13.07
CA LYS A 166 -0.23 2.94 14.09
C LYS A 166 -1.63 2.74 13.54
N VAL A 167 -1.81 2.97 12.24
CA VAL A 167 -3.05 2.69 11.51
C VAL A 167 -2.69 2.05 10.17
N VAL A 168 -3.39 0.99 9.78
CA VAL A 168 -3.26 0.38 8.45
C VAL A 168 -4.62 0.15 7.82
N ALA A 169 -4.71 0.39 6.51
CA ALA A 169 -5.89 0.07 5.69
C ALA A 169 -5.46 -0.82 4.51
N PRO A 170 -5.41 -2.15 4.69
CA PRO A 170 -5.13 -3.08 3.60
C PRO A 170 -6.41 -3.36 2.82
N PHE A 171 -6.51 -2.86 1.58
CA PHE A 171 -7.65 -3.22 0.73
C PHE A 171 -7.53 -4.64 0.19
N ASN A 172 -8.65 -5.37 0.18
CA ASN A 172 -8.81 -6.62 -0.55
C ASN A 172 -7.81 -7.73 -0.16
N PHE A 173 -7.32 -7.73 1.10
CA PHE A 173 -6.38 -8.73 1.60
C PHE A 173 -6.79 -9.25 2.98
N GLY A 174 -6.49 -10.53 3.24
CA GLY A 174 -6.83 -11.19 4.49
C GLY A 174 -8.30 -11.60 4.61
N GLY A 175 -9.11 -11.42 3.57
CA GLY A 175 -10.56 -11.58 3.61
C GLY A 175 -11.17 -11.78 2.22
N PRO A 176 -12.50 -11.56 2.05
CA PRO A 176 -13.13 -11.50 0.75
C PRO A 176 -12.40 -10.53 -0.19
N GLN A 177 -12.01 -11.05 -1.35
CA GLN A 177 -11.34 -10.33 -2.44
C GLN A 177 -12.38 -9.89 -3.50
N PRO A 178 -12.04 -8.99 -4.44
CA PRO A 178 -12.93 -8.55 -5.51
C PRO A 178 -13.58 -9.69 -6.32
N GLU A 179 -12.85 -10.80 -6.49
CA GLU A 179 -13.31 -11.98 -7.21
C GLU A 179 -14.16 -12.93 -6.35
N THR A 180 -14.27 -12.67 -5.05
CA THR A 180 -15.09 -13.47 -4.13
C THR A 180 -16.56 -13.27 -4.47
N ARG A 181 -17.31 -14.37 -4.49
CA ARG A 181 -18.75 -14.33 -4.74
C ARG A 181 -19.44 -13.47 -3.68
N PHE A 182 -20.32 -12.58 -4.12
CA PHE A 182 -21.20 -11.79 -3.27
C PHE A 182 -22.68 -12.08 -3.60
N PRO A 183 -23.57 -12.26 -2.60
CA PRO A 183 -23.25 -12.41 -1.18
C PRO A 183 -22.43 -13.70 -0.92
N LEU A 184 -21.85 -13.80 0.27
CA LEU A 184 -21.13 -15.01 0.67
C LEU A 184 -22.13 -16.18 0.82
N PRO A 185 -21.70 -17.43 0.61
CA PRO A 185 -22.58 -18.57 0.81
C PRO A 185 -22.95 -18.73 2.29
N ALA A 186 -24.13 -19.30 2.57
CA ALA A 186 -24.61 -19.45 3.95
C ALA A 186 -23.68 -20.29 4.84
N ASP A 187 -22.89 -21.20 4.26
CA ASP A 187 -21.89 -22.03 4.91
C ASP A 187 -20.46 -21.44 4.84
N ALA A 188 -20.32 -20.10 4.68
CA ALA A 188 -19.04 -19.42 4.51
C ALA A 188 -17.98 -19.81 5.56
N GLU A 189 -18.35 -20.06 6.82
CA GLU A 189 -17.38 -20.55 7.83
C GLU A 189 -16.60 -21.79 7.39
N LEU A 190 -17.27 -22.72 6.71
CA LEU A 190 -16.70 -23.99 6.26
C LEU A 190 -16.12 -23.88 4.85
N ALA A 191 -16.77 -23.10 3.98
CA ALA A 191 -16.44 -23.04 2.56
C ALA A 191 -15.45 -21.92 2.18
N PHE A 192 -15.21 -20.94 3.06
CA PHE A 192 -14.38 -19.78 2.73
C PHE A 192 -12.92 -20.17 2.49
N ASN A 193 -12.34 -19.63 1.42
CA ASN A 193 -10.94 -19.86 1.11
C ASN A 193 -10.03 -18.94 1.96
N TYR A 194 -9.67 -19.41 3.15
CA TYR A 194 -8.83 -18.66 4.10
C TYR A 194 -7.41 -18.39 3.62
N LEU A 195 -6.92 -19.18 2.65
CA LEU A 195 -5.58 -18.99 2.06
C LEU A 195 -5.61 -17.98 0.91
N GLY A 196 -6.81 -17.55 0.50
CA GLY A 196 -7.01 -16.69 -0.64
C GLY A 196 -6.68 -17.37 -1.96
N GLY A 197 -6.83 -16.60 -3.03
CA GLY A 197 -6.26 -16.93 -4.33
C GLY A 197 -5.21 -15.88 -4.69
N GLY A 198 -4.14 -16.33 -5.32
CA GLY A 198 -3.28 -15.46 -6.10
C GLY A 198 -3.22 -16.03 -7.51
N SER A 199 -3.52 -15.19 -8.48
CA SER A 199 -3.26 -15.47 -9.89
C SER A 199 -1.74 -15.39 -10.14
N TRP A 200 -1.33 -14.87 -11.30
CA TRP A 200 0.03 -14.43 -11.59
C TRP A 200 0.59 -13.39 -10.57
N GLU A 201 -0.20 -12.91 -9.60
CA GLU A 201 0.25 -11.99 -8.55
C GLU A 201 0.96 -12.73 -7.41
N SER A 202 2.29 -12.65 -7.40
CA SER A 202 3.15 -13.34 -6.43
C SER A 202 3.04 -12.81 -5.00
N THR A 203 2.54 -11.59 -4.78
CA THR A 203 2.49 -10.97 -3.46
C THR A 203 1.31 -11.45 -2.59
N ARG A 204 0.26 -12.02 -3.19
CA ARG A 204 -0.90 -12.59 -2.47
C ARG A 204 -0.68 -14.02 -1.96
N ASN A 205 0.17 -14.80 -2.64
CA ASN A 205 0.47 -16.20 -2.30
C ASN A 205 1.82 -16.30 -1.56
N LEU A 206 1.85 -15.92 -0.28
CA LEU A 206 3.09 -15.96 0.49
C LEU A 206 3.67 -17.38 0.53
N ARG A 207 4.97 -17.49 0.30
CA ARG A 207 5.70 -18.77 0.27
C ARG A 207 5.41 -19.57 1.55
N ARG A 208 4.95 -20.81 1.37
CA ARG A 208 4.59 -21.77 2.44
C ARG A 208 3.44 -21.37 3.36
N SER A 209 2.71 -20.28 3.10
CA SER A 209 1.57 -19.83 3.92
C SER A 209 0.56 -20.95 4.22
N ALA A 210 0.16 -21.72 3.22
CA ALA A 210 -0.72 -22.88 3.40
C ALA A 210 -0.11 -24.01 4.24
N ALA A 211 1.12 -24.40 3.88
CA ALA A 211 1.81 -25.54 4.49
C ALA A 211 2.18 -25.29 5.96
N ASP A 212 2.51 -24.05 6.29
CA ASP A 212 2.92 -23.64 7.65
C ASP A 212 1.72 -23.12 8.47
N GLY A 213 0.49 -23.15 7.94
CA GLY A 213 -0.72 -22.73 8.65
C GLY A 213 -0.83 -21.22 8.88
N PHE A 214 -0.17 -20.41 8.05
CA PHE A 214 -0.08 -18.95 8.20
C PHE A 214 -0.98 -18.22 7.19
N ALA A 215 -2.28 -18.15 7.47
CA ALA A 215 -3.27 -17.58 6.56
C ALA A 215 -3.21 -16.04 6.50
N PRO A 216 -3.52 -15.41 5.34
CA PRO A 216 -3.62 -13.95 5.18
C PRO A 216 -4.41 -13.21 6.26
N TRP A 217 -5.52 -13.79 6.73
CA TRP A 217 -6.35 -13.16 7.76
C TRP A 217 -5.62 -13.02 9.11
N ALA A 218 -4.72 -13.96 9.44
CA ALA A 218 -3.92 -13.91 10.66
C ALA A 218 -2.88 -12.78 10.60
N ILE A 219 -2.34 -12.49 9.41
CA ILE A 219 -1.44 -11.34 9.16
C ILE A 219 -2.19 -10.04 9.47
N VAL A 220 -3.39 -9.90 8.93
CA VAL A 220 -4.25 -8.73 9.18
C VAL A 220 -4.62 -8.63 10.67
N GLY A 221 -4.99 -9.74 11.31
CA GLY A 221 -5.31 -9.80 12.74
C GLY A 221 -4.13 -9.42 13.65
N SER A 222 -2.89 -9.72 13.26
CA SER A 222 -1.67 -9.39 14.03
C SER A 222 -1.42 -7.89 14.18
N VAL A 223 -2.18 -7.04 13.48
CA VAL A 223 -2.13 -5.59 13.65
C VAL A 223 -2.61 -5.17 15.04
N ALA A 224 -3.55 -5.92 15.64
CA ALA A 224 -4.10 -5.62 16.95
C ALA A 224 -2.99 -5.41 18.02
N PRO A 225 -3.15 -4.44 18.94
CA PRO A 225 -4.29 -3.54 19.11
C PRO A 225 -4.23 -2.24 18.28
N ARG A 226 -3.35 -2.16 17.27
CA ARG A 226 -3.19 -0.93 16.46
C ARG A 226 -4.40 -0.72 15.55
N GLY A 227 -4.53 0.47 14.97
CA GLY A 227 -5.67 0.81 14.13
C GLY A 227 -5.72 -0.07 12.87
N LEU A 228 -6.80 -0.81 12.66
CA LEU A 228 -7.06 -1.54 11.43
C LEU A 228 -8.35 -1.03 10.79
N ILE A 229 -8.27 -0.67 9.52
CA ILE A 229 -9.44 -0.42 8.66
C ILE A 229 -9.53 -1.58 7.68
N TYR A 230 -10.41 -2.54 7.96
CA TYR A 230 -10.64 -3.70 7.10
C TYR A 230 -11.39 -3.26 5.84
N ALA A 231 -10.69 -3.27 4.70
CA ALA A 231 -11.08 -2.47 3.55
C ALA A 231 -11.39 -3.32 2.31
N HIS A 232 -12.51 -3.02 1.64
CA HIS A 232 -12.97 -3.70 0.45
C HIS A 232 -13.27 -2.68 -0.66
N GLU A 233 -12.86 -3.00 -1.88
CA GLU A 233 -13.14 -2.14 -3.05
C GLU A 233 -14.61 -2.16 -3.46
N PHE A 234 -15.30 -3.28 -3.25
CA PHE A 234 -16.66 -3.53 -3.74
C PHE A 234 -17.60 -3.83 -2.57
N ALA A 235 -18.82 -4.27 -2.88
CA ALA A 235 -19.77 -4.72 -1.88
C ALA A 235 -19.17 -5.84 -1.01
N TRP A 236 -19.41 -5.76 0.30
CA TRP A 236 -18.88 -6.69 1.28
C TRP A 236 -19.99 -7.21 2.19
N ASP A 237 -20.06 -8.53 2.32
CA ASP A 237 -21.07 -9.23 3.12
C ASP A 237 -20.59 -9.37 4.56
N ARG A 238 -20.69 -8.28 5.31
CA ARG A 238 -20.22 -8.19 6.70
C ARG A 238 -20.85 -9.25 7.62
N GLU A 239 -22.12 -9.59 7.39
CA GLU A 239 -22.87 -10.49 8.29
C GLU A 239 -22.35 -11.93 8.19
N HIS A 240 -21.96 -12.36 6.99
CA HIS A 240 -21.51 -13.73 6.74
C HIS A 240 -19.99 -13.88 6.65
N ASP A 241 -19.21 -12.79 6.69
CA ASP A 241 -17.74 -12.86 6.62
C ASP A 241 -17.15 -13.54 7.89
N PRO A 242 -16.59 -14.76 7.77
CA PRO A 242 -16.01 -15.47 8.92
C PRO A 242 -14.72 -14.81 9.43
N VAL A 243 -13.98 -14.11 8.56
CA VAL A 243 -12.77 -13.39 8.96
C VAL A 243 -13.12 -12.19 9.82
N TRP A 244 -14.17 -11.45 9.46
CA TRP A 244 -14.56 -10.26 10.21
C TRP A 244 -14.86 -10.57 11.67
N ARG A 245 -15.60 -11.65 11.94
CA ARG A 245 -15.87 -12.12 13.30
C ARG A 245 -14.58 -12.47 14.06
N ARG A 246 -13.60 -13.09 13.39
CA ARG A 246 -12.29 -13.39 13.99
C ARG A 246 -11.50 -12.13 14.31
N LEU A 247 -11.52 -11.13 13.43
CA LEU A 247 -10.87 -9.84 13.69
C LEU A 247 -11.51 -9.13 14.89
N GLN A 248 -12.85 -9.11 14.99
CA GLN A 248 -13.54 -8.57 16.14
C GLN A 248 -13.12 -9.28 17.44
N GLN A 249 -13.06 -10.62 17.42
CA GLN A 249 -12.63 -11.42 18.57
C GLN A 249 -11.18 -11.13 18.98
N ILE A 250 -10.26 -11.00 18.01
CA ILE A 250 -8.86 -10.66 18.27
C ILE A 250 -8.77 -9.29 18.93
N TYR A 251 -9.47 -8.28 18.41
CA TYR A 251 -9.44 -6.94 19.00
C TYR A 251 -10.06 -6.90 20.39
N ALA A 252 -11.12 -7.66 20.64
CA ALA A 252 -11.72 -7.78 21.97
C ALA A 252 -10.74 -8.34 23.01
N TRP A 253 -9.81 -9.25 22.64
CA TRP A 253 -8.77 -9.74 23.54
C TRP A 253 -7.80 -8.66 24.02
N HIS A 254 -7.76 -7.52 23.33
CA HIS A 254 -6.91 -6.38 23.69
C HIS A 254 -7.68 -5.21 24.29
N SER A 255 -8.99 -5.35 24.50
CA SER A 255 -9.76 -4.32 25.18
C SER A 255 -9.63 -4.42 26.70
N ASP A 256 -9.44 -3.28 27.36
CA ASP A 256 -9.36 -3.19 28.83
C ASP A 256 -10.75 -3.25 29.49
N SER A 257 -11.83 -3.41 28.71
CA SER A 257 -13.20 -3.46 29.20
C SER A 257 -13.71 -4.89 29.31
N ASP A 258 -14.41 -5.23 30.41
CA ASP A 258 -15.26 -6.43 30.54
C ASP A 258 -16.39 -6.51 29.49
N VAL A 259 -16.49 -5.51 28.60
CA VAL A 259 -17.39 -5.50 27.46
C VAL A 259 -16.70 -6.19 26.28
N SER A 260 -17.17 -7.39 25.92
CA SER A 260 -16.61 -8.27 24.89
C SER A 260 -16.57 -7.71 23.45
N ASN A 261 -16.84 -6.41 23.25
CA ASN A 261 -17.00 -5.76 21.95
C ASN A 261 -16.29 -4.39 21.86
N ASP A 262 -15.35 -4.04 22.74
CA ASP A 262 -14.55 -2.81 22.56
C ASP A 262 -13.56 -3.01 21.39
N THR A 263 -14.04 -2.61 20.22
CA THR A 263 -13.33 -2.59 18.94
C THR A 263 -12.88 -1.17 18.59
N THR A 264 -12.52 -0.33 19.58
CA THR A 264 -12.20 1.10 19.36
C THR A 264 -11.09 1.34 18.33
N ARG A 265 -10.23 0.35 18.07
CA ARG A 265 -9.14 0.37 17.08
C ARG A 265 -9.38 -0.50 15.84
N LEU A 266 -10.59 -1.02 15.66
CA LEU A 266 -11.00 -1.79 14.49
C LEU A 266 -12.17 -1.09 13.80
N ASP A 267 -11.98 -0.74 12.54
CA ASP A 267 -13.00 -0.19 11.65
C ASP A 267 -12.98 -0.96 10.33
N TRP A 268 -13.89 -0.62 9.44
CA TRP A 268 -14.03 -1.22 8.13
C TRP A 268 -14.35 -0.17 7.09
N VAL A 269 -14.23 -0.50 5.81
CA VAL A 269 -14.76 0.27 4.69
C VAL A 269 -15.07 -0.68 3.54
N HIS A 270 -16.14 -0.41 2.79
CA HIS A 270 -16.44 -1.16 1.58
C HIS A 270 -16.98 -0.23 0.49
N GLY A 271 -16.98 -0.72 -0.74
CA GLY A 271 -17.61 -0.06 -1.87
C GLY A 271 -18.99 -0.63 -2.18
N TYR A 272 -19.39 -0.55 -3.44
CA TYR A 272 -20.66 -1.07 -3.94
C TYR A 272 -20.47 -1.80 -5.27
N GLY A 273 -21.44 -2.63 -5.64
CA GLY A 273 -21.35 -3.46 -6.84
C GLY A 273 -20.28 -4.55 -6.72
N ASN A 274 -19.76 -5.01 -7.87
CA ASN A 274 -18.71 -6.05 -7.93
C ASN A 274 -17.82 -5.84 -9.16
N VAL A 275 -16.70 -6.57 -9.20
CA VAL A 275 -15.65 -6.44 -10.23
C VAL A 275 -16.14 -6.65 -11.68
N ARG A 276 -17.27 -7.35 -11.89
CA ARG A 276 -17.83 -7.63 -13.23
C ARG A 276 -18.77 -6.54 -13.74
N LEU A 277 -19.24 -5.65 -12.86
CA LEU A 277 -20.14 -4.56 -13.23
C LEU A 277 -19.36 -3.37 -13.82
N SER A 278 -20.06 -2.47 -14.49
CA SER A 278 -19.47 -1.25 -15.04
C SER A 278 -19.05 -0.25 -13.94
N SER A 279 -18.24 0.74 -14.30
CA SER A 279 -17.84 1.83 -13.39
C SER A 279 -18.99 2.73 -12.92
N GLN A 280 -20.16 2.67 -13.56
CA GLN A 280 -21.35 3.40 -13.11
C GLN A 280 -22.11 2.63 -12.03
N GLU A 281 -21.98 1.31 -12.01
CA GLU A 281 -22.75 0.40 -11.15
C GLU A 281 -21.91 -0.17 -10.00
N ALA A 282 -20.60 0.02 -10.03
CA ALA A 282 -19.66 -0.42 -9.01
C ALA A 282 -18.60 0.64 -8.70
N SER A 283 -18.06 0.59 -7.49
CA SER A 283 -17.09 1.54 -6.93
C SER A 283 -15.66 1.36 -7.43
N HIS A 284 -15.50 0.96 -8.69
CA HIS A 284 -14.18 0.78 -9.33
C HIS A 284 -13.29 2.00 -9.09
N CYS A 285 -12.05 1.76 -8.67
CA CYS A 285 -11.04 2.81 -8.52
C CYS A 285 -9.63 2.26 -8.75
N THR A 286 -8.66 3.14 -9.00
CA THR A 286 -7.29 2.68 -9.24
C THR A 286 -6.54 2.43 -7.93
N HIS A 287 -6.72 3.29 -6.93
CA HIS A 287 -6.03 3.23 -5.64
C HIS A 287 -7.01 3.12 -4.47
N ILE A 288 -7.62 4.22 -4.05
CA ILE A 288 -8.58 4.29 -2.95
C ILE A 288 -9.59 5.36 -3.33
N GLY A 289 -10.71 4.97 -3.94
CA GLY A 289 -11.70 5.92 -4.46
C GLY A 289 -12.34 6.81 -3.38
N ARG A 290 -12.87 7.98 -3.78
CA ARG A 290 -13.50 8.97 -2.91
C ARG A 290 -14.49 8.37 -1.90
N HIS A 291 -15.39 7.52 -2.40
CA HIS A 291 -16.39 6.83 -1.57
C HIS A 291 -15.77 6.08 -0.39
N HIS A 292 -14.66 5.37 -0.62
CA HIS A 292 -13.97 4.65 0.44
C HIS A 292 -13.28 5.62 1.42
N ARG A 293 -12.75 6.74 0.92
CA ARG A 293 -12.02 7.71 1.75
C ARG A 293 -12.90 8.37 2.80
N GLU A 294 -14.20 8.52 2.55
CA GLU A 294 -15.15 9.10 3.52
C GLU A 294 -15.09 8.40 4.89
N ARG A 295 -15.14 7.06 4.90
CA ARG A 295 -15.07 6.29 6.15
C ARG A 295 -13.65 6.22 6.71
N ILE A 296 -12.64 6.16 5.84
CA ILE A 296 -11.23 6.25 6.26
C ILE A 296 -10.98 7.57 7.01
N HIS A 297 -11.52 8.70 6.54
CA HIS A 297 -11.38 9.99 7.22
C HIS A 297 -11.95 9.97 8.63
N GLN A 298 -13.09 9.33 8.85
CA GLN A 298 -13.68 9.20 10.18
C GLN A 298 -12.76 8.41 11.13
N ALA A 299 -12.18 7.31 10.65
CA ALA A 299 -11.21 6.54 11.44
C ALA A 299 -9.94 7.35 11.74
N LEU A 300 -9.38 8.02 10.74
CA LEU A 300 -8.19 8.87 10.89
C LEU A 300 -8.43 10.09 11.78
N GLN A 301 -9.64 10.64 11.79
CA GLN A 301 -10.03 11.70 12.70
C GLN A 301 -9.97 11.19 14.15
N ARG A 302 -10.63 10.06 14.45
CA ARG A 302 -10.65 9.49 15.81
C ARG A 302 -9.28 9.05 16.30
N TRP A 303 -8.45 8.51 15.42
CA TRP A 303 -7.22 7.83 15.79
C TRP A 303 -5.94 8.66 15.63
N CYS A 304 -5.97 9.68 14.78
CA CYS A 304 -4.81 10.51 14.47
C CYS A 304 -5.11 12.01 14.56
N GLY A 305 -6.35 12.42 14.82
CA GLY A 305 -6.73 13.83 14.91
C GLY A 305 -6.71 14.56 13.56
N ILE A 306 -6.83 13.83 12.44
CA ILE A 306 -6.87 14.41 11.10
C ILE A 306 -8.29 14.96 10.87
N ASN A 307 -8.46 16.28 11.04
CA ASN A 307 -9.76 16.93 11.02
C ASN A 307 -10.10 17.58 9.67
N ASN A 308 -11.40 17.78 9.44
CA ASN A 308 -11.97 18.59 8.36
C ASN A 308 -11.49 18.20 6.94
N VAL A 309 -11.19 16.93 6.69
CA VAL A 309 -10.80 16.48 5.35
C VAL A 309 -12.01 16.57 4.42
N VAL A 310 -11.96 17.48 3.45
CA VAL A 310 -12.96 17.63 2.40
C VAL A 310 -12.35 17.12 1.10
N ASP A 311 -13.03 16.17 0.47
CA ASP A 311 -12.63 15.56 -0.81
C ASP A 311 -13.63 15.99 -1.89
N ASP A 312 -13.53 17.25 -2.32
CA ASP A 312 -14.39 17.82 -3.37
C ASP A 312 -13.99 17.33 -4.78
N GLY A 313 -12.89 16.56 -4.89
CA GLY A 313 -12.35 16.06 -6.15
C GLY A 313 -11.76 17.14 -7.05
N ASN A 314 -11.57 18.37 -6.56
CA ASN A 314 -11.08 19.50 -7.33
C ASN A 314 -9.66 19.88 -6.90
N TRP A 315 -8.74 18.91 -6.98
CA TRP A 315 -7.33 19.12 -6.66
C TRP A 315 -6.54 19.41 -7.94
N PRO A 316 -5.74 20.50 -7.98
CA PRO A 316 -4.93 20.81 -9.16
C PRO A 316 -3.86 19.73 -9.35
N ARG A 317 -4.01 18.92 -10.39
CA ARG A 317 -3.03 17.88 -10.74
C ARG A 317 -1.90 18.49 -11.56
N ARG A 318 -0.69 18.02 -11.30
CA ARG A 318 0.51 18.35 -12.09
C ARG A 318 0.68 17.37 -13.24
N ASP A 319 1.41 17.80 -14.26
CA ASP A 319 1.83 16.88 -15.31
C ASP A 319 2.73 15.78 -14.73
N THR A 320 2.62 14.58 -15.27
CA THR A 320 3.41 13.42 -14.82
C THR A 320 4.93 13.68 -14.84
N LYS A 321 5.43 14.48 -15.79
CA LYS A 321 6.86 14.83 -15.91
C LYS A 321 7.33 15.70 -14.75
N GLU A 322 6.46 16.56 -14.21
CA GLU A 322 6.77 17.39 -13.05
C GLU A 322 6.86 16.59 -11.74
N LEU A 323 6.45 15.32 -11.75
CA LEU A 323 6.43 14.45 -10.58
C LEU A 323 7.53 13.39 -10.61
N LEU A 324 8.41 13.42 -11.62
CA LEU A 324 9.57 12.53 -11.70
C LEU A 324 10.68 13.00 -10.75
N ALA A 325 11.34 12.05 -10.08
CA ALA A 325 12.40 12.31 -9.13
C ALA A 325 13.80 12.17 -9.75
N TRP A 326 13.96 11.27 -10.73
CA TRP A 326 15.21 11.11 -11.45
C TRP A 326 15.44 12.24 -12.44
N THR A 327 16.61 12.85 -12.32
CA THR A 327 17.21 13.71 -13.33
C THR A 327 18.51 13.09 -13.83
N GLU A 328 19.02 13.55 -14.97
CA GLU A 328 20.33 13.11 -15.47
C GLU A 328 21.44 13.36 -14.44
N ALA A 329 21.41 14.51 -13.75
CA ALA A 329 22.35 14.84 -12.70
C ALA A 329 22.30 13.83 -11.53
N MET A 330 21.09 13.47 -11.06
CA MET A 330 20.93 12.47 -10.00
C MET A 330 21.40 11.08 -10.43
N ARG A 331 21.18 10.69 -11.70
CA ARG A 331 21.69 9.40 -12.21
C ARG A 331 23.23 9.39 -12.26
N ALA A 332 23.83 10.51 -12.60
CA ALA A 332 25.29 10.67 -12.62
C ALA A 332 25.92 10.68 -11.22
N GLU A 333 25.20 11.20 -10.21
CA GLU A 333 25.69 11.24 -8.82
C GLU A 333 25.48 9.92 -8.08
N LEU A 334 24.27 9.35 -8.19
CA LEU A 334 23.84 8.23 -7.35
C LEU A 334 24.11 6.86 -7.93
N HIS A 335 24.51 6.79 -9.21
CA HIS A 335 24.87 5.58 -9.94
C HIS A 335 23.93 4.39 -9.67
N PRO A 336 22.61 4.51 -9.95
CA PRO A 336 21.67 3.42 -9.69
C PRO A 336 22.05 2.17 -10.47
N GLN A 337 21.93 1.01 -9.83
CA GLN A 337 22.23 -0.27 -10.44
C GLN A 337 20.95 -0.90 -11.01
N PRO A 338 21.03 -1.63 -12.14
CA PRO A 338 19.90 -2.41 -12.60
C PRO A 338 19.62 -3.56 -11.62
N LEU A 339 18.35 -3.95 -11.50
CA LEU A 339 17.93 -4.96 -10.51
C LEU A 339 18.74 -6.26 -10.58
N HIS A 340 19.00 -6.76 -11.79
CA HIS A 340 19.74 -8.02 -11.98
C HIS A 340 21.17 -7.97 -11.42
N ALA A 341 21.83 -6.80 -11.44
CA ALA A 341 23.17 -6.64 -10.86
C ALA A 341 23.13 -6.73 -9.34
N VAL A 342 22.15 -6.06 -8.72
CA VAL A 342 21.92 -6.09 -7.27
C VAL A 342 21.59 -7.52 -6.80
N LEU A 343 20.78 -8.24 -7.57
CA LEU A 343 20.44 -9.63 -7.27
C LEU A 343 21.64 -10.58 -7.38
N LEU A 344 22.52 -10.36 -8.37
CA LEU A 344 23.74 -11.14 -8.53
C LEU A 344 24.67 -10.98 -7.32
N ASP A 345 24.87 -9.75 -6.86
CA ASP A 345 25.70 -9.47 -5.69
C ASP A 345 25.13 -10.11 -4.41
N ALA A 346 23.81 -10.03 -4.22
CA ALA A 346 23.13 -10.66 -3.10
C ALA A 346 23.25 -12.19 -3.14
N ALA A 347 23.10 -12.81 -4.31
CA ALA A 347 23.22 -14.25 -4.49
C ALA A 347 24.66 -14.74 -4.25
N ASN A 348 25.67 -14.00 -4.69
CA ASN A 348 27.07 -14.32 -4.47
C ASN A 348 27.45 -14.22 -2.99
N THR A 349 26.94 -13.20 -2.29
CA THR A 349 27.19 -13.03 -0.84
C THR A 349 26.62 -14.19 -0.03
N LYS A 350 25.39 -14.66 -0.33
CA LYS A 350 24.76 -15.81 0.35
C LYS A 350 25.44 -17.15 0.08
N ARG A 351 26.18 -17.31 -1.02
CA ARG A 351 26.95 -18.55 -1.29
C ARG A 351 28.23 -18.66 -0.48
N LEU A 352 28.72 -17.55 0.06
CA LEU A 352 29.98 -17.47 0.81
C LEU A 352 29.78 -17.49 2.34
N SER A 353 28.53 -17.39 2.82
CA SER A 353 28.10 -17.52 4.22
C SER A 353 27.48 -18.88 4.48
#